data_AF-A0A7V5V4D4-F1
#
_entry.id   AF-A0A7V5V4D4-F1
#
_cell.length_a   1.000
_cell.length_b   1.000
_cell.length_c   1.000
_cell.angle_alpha   90.00
_cell.angle_beta   90.00
_cell.angle_gamma   90.00
#
_symmetry.space_group_name_H-M   'P 1'
#
loop_
_entity.id
_entity.type
_entity.pdbx_description
1 polymer ?
#
loop_
_entity_poly.entity_id
_entity_poly.type
_entity_poly.pdbx_seq_one_letter_code
_entity_poly.pdbx_strand_id
1 'polypeptide(L)'
;MEQTTFSILPVLIVTVSLVGAGLIMLFRDNPNRRETVSVVTGVAKFLMVLAMVPTILHGQVIRCHIVEVIPGCSLVFRVDGFS
;
A
#
# COMPACT_ATOMS: atom_id res chain seq x y z
N MET A 1 -3.22 22.61 12.31
CA MET A 1 -2.46 22.59 11.04
C MET A 1 -2.26 21.14 10.66
N GLU A 2 -2.94 20.66 9.61
CA GLU A 2 -2.79 19.27 9.14
C GLU A 2 -1.39 19.13 8.52
N GLN A 3 -0.46 18.49 9.24
CA GLN A 3 0.87 18.24 8.68
C GLN A 3 0.75 17.11 7.67
N THR A 4 0.90 17.45 6.39
CA THR A 4 0.79 16.50 5.28
C THR A 4 2.18 15.98 4.94
N THR A 5 2.37 14.67 5.09
CA THR A 5 3.64 14.02 4.78
C THR A 5 3.53 13.32 3.43
N PHE A 6 4.43 13.65 2.51
CA PHE A 6 4.54 12.93 1.24
C PHE A 6 5.27 11.60 1.46
N SER A 7 4.64 10.48 1.09
CA SER A 7 5.25 9.16 1.22
C SER A 7 4.88 8.26 0.05
N ILE A 8 5.83 7.45 -0.42
CA ILE A 8 5.64 6.48 -1.50
C ILE A 8 5.13 5.12 -1.00
N LEU A 9 5.11 4.93 0.32
CA LEU A 9 4.64 3.71 0.96
C LEU A 9 3.22 3.28 0.50
N PRO A 10 2.23 4.17 0.31
CA PRO A 10 0.90 3.77 -0.17
C PRO A 10 0.94 3.09 -1.53
N VAL A 11 1.75 3.61 -2.45
CA VAL A 11 1.94 3.03 -3.78
C VAL A 11 2.57 1.65 -3.66
N LEU A 12 3.60 1.52 -2.81
CA LEU A 12 4.29 0.25 -2.62
C LEU A 12 3.37 -0.82 -1.98
N ILE A 13 2.45 -0.46 -1.08
CA ILE A 13 1.45 -1.40 -0.51
C ILE A 13 0.53 -1.96 -1.61
N VAL A 14 0.08 -1.10 -2.52
CA VAL A 14 -0.76 -1.50 -3.66
C VAL A 14 0.03 -2.40 -4.60
N THR A 15 1.27 -2.04 -4.93
CA THR A 15 2.15 -2.84 -5.78
C THR A 15 2.44 -4.21 -5.19
N VAL A 16 2.71 -4.32 -3.88
CA VAL A 16 2.90 -5.61 -3.20
C VAL A 16 1.66 -6.50 -3.35
N SER A 17 0.46 -5.92 -3.30
CA SER A 17 -0.80 -6.66 -3.52
C SER A 17 -0.91 -7.19 -4.95
N LEU A 18 -0.58 -6.35 -5.95
CA LEU A 18 -0.58 -6.74 -7.36
C LEU A 18 0.45 -7.85 -7.63
N VAL A 19 1.66 -7.70 -7.10
CA VAL A 19 2.74 -8.69 -7.25
C VAL A 19 2.35 -10.00 -6.57
N GLY A 20 1.80 -9.95 -5.35
CA GLY A 20 1.32 -11.14 -4.64
C GLY A 20 0.24 -11.88 -5.42
N ALA A 21 -0.75 -11.17 -5.99
CA ALA A 21 -1.77 -11.76 -6.83
C ALA A 21 -1.19 -12.42 -8.10
N GLY A 22 -0.25 -11.74 -8.78
CA GLY A 22 0.44 -12.28 -9.94
C GLY A 22 1.25 -13.54 -9.62
N LEU A 23 1.97 -13.56 -8.49
CA LEU A 23 2.72 -14.72 -8.02
C LEU A 23 1.78 -15.88 -7.65
N ILE A 24 0.64 -15.62 -7.01
CA ILE A 24 -0.35 -16.66 -6.70
C ILE A 24 -0.90 -17.30 -7.99
N MET A 25 -1.16 -16.49 -9.03
CA MET A 25 -1.56 -16.99 -10.34
C MET A 25 -0.45 -17.83 -11.00
N LEU A 26 0.80 -17.38 -10.92
CA LEU A 26 1.94 -18.11 -11.49
C LEU A 26 2.19 -19.46 -10.80
N PHE A 27 1.99 -19.54 -9.49
CA PHE A 27 2.16 -20.78 -8.72
C PHE A 27 0.89 -21.61 -8.62
N ARG A 28 -0.09 -21.43 -9.52
CA ARG A 28 -1.40 -22.12 -9.48
C ARG A 28 -1.30 -23.63 -9.23
N ASP A 29 -0.34 -24.29 -9.87
CA ASP A 29 -0.14 -25.75 -9.80
C ASP A 29 0.55 -26.25 -8.52
N ASN A 30 1.10 -25.35 -7.69
CA ASN A 30 1.85 -25.71 -6.49
C ASN A 30 1.20 -25.08 -5.24
N PRO A 31 0.31 -25.80 -4.53
CA PRO A 31 -0.45 -25.25 -3.41
C PRO A 31 0.45 -24.69 -2.30
N ASN A 32 1.51 -25.39 -1.93
CA ASN A 32 2.44 -24.96 -0.87
C ASN A 32 3.13 -23.61 -1.19
N ARG A 33 3.45 -23.36 -2.47
CA ARG A 33 4.04 -22.09 -2.92
C ARG A 33 3.02 -20.96 -2.88
N ARG A 34 1.77 -21.21 -3.26
CA ARG A 34 0.70 -20.20 -3.19
C ARG A 34 0.43 -19.77 -1.76
N GLU A 35 0.38 -20.71 -0.82
CA GLU A 35 0.19 -20.41 0.59
C GLU A 35 1.35 -19.57 1.12
N THR A 36 2.58 -19.96 0.82
CA THR A 36 3.77 -19.18 1.18
C THR A 36 3.71 -17.75 0.63
N VAL A 37 3.38 -17.59 -0.66
CA VAL A 37 3.24 -16.26 -1.28
C VAL A 37 2.14 -15.44 -0.63
N SER A 38 1.01 -16.05 -0.30
CA SER A 38 -0.12 -15.36 0.33
C SER A 38 0.26 -14.87 1.73
N VAL A 39 0.92 -15.72 2.53
CA VAL A 39 1.41 -15.38 3.87
C VAL A 39 2.47 -14.28 3.80
N VAL A 40 3.48 -14.42 2.93
CA VAL A 40 4.53 -13.42 2.75
C VAL A 40 3.97 -12.08 2.29
N THR A 41 3.03 -12.08 1.33
CA THR A 41 2.36 -10.86 0.85
C THR A 41 1.58 -10.19 1.98
N GLY A 42 0.85 -10.96 2.79
CA GLY A 42 0.11 -10.46 3.94
C GLY A 42 1.01 -9.83 5.01
N VAL A 43 2.09 -10.52 5.38
CA VAL A 43 3.07 -10.03 6.36
C VAL A 43 3.76 -8.76 5.86
N ALA A 44 4.19 -8.73 4.59
CA ALA A 44 4.81 -7.55 4.01
C ALA A 44 3.88 -6.33 4.05
N LYS A 45 2.62 -6.50 3.64
CA LYS A 45 1.61 -5.42 3.72
C LYS A 45 1.37 -4.98 5.16
N PHE A 46 1.25 -5.92 6.09
CA PHE A 46 1.02 -5.60 7.50
C PHE A 46 2.15 -4.76 8.09
N LEU A 47 3.41 -5.12 7.84
CA LEU A 47 4.57 -4.35 8.29
C LEU A 47 4.61 -2.95 7.67
N MET A 48 4.26 -2.82 6.39
CA MET A 48 4.18 -1.50 5.74
C MET A 48 3.08 -0.62 6.33
N VAL A 49 1.92 -1.18 6.66
CA VAL A 49 0.84 -0.46 7.34
C VAL A 49 1.30 -0.05 8.74
N LEU A 50 1.93 -0.95 9.51
CA LEU A 50 2.49 -0.62 10.83
C LEU A 50 3.52 0.52 10.77
N ALA A 51 4.31 0.62 9.71
CA ALA A 51 5.24 1.74 9.52
C ALA A 51 4.53 3.09 9.32
N MET A 52 3.28 3.11 8.85
CA MET A 52 2.46 4.33 8.71
C MET A 52 1.70 4.70 9.98
N VAL A 53 1.41 3.72 10.85
CA VAL A 53 0.70 3.94 12.13
C VAL A 53 1.28 5.10 12.94
N PRO A 54 2.61 5.22 13.20
CA PRO A 54 3.12 6.34 13.98
C PRO A 54 2.84 7.69 13.31
N THR A 55 2.94 7.80 11.99
CA THR A 55 2.62 9.03 11.24
C THR A 55 1.16 9.44 11.45
N ILE A 56 0.24 8.48 11.39
CA ILE A 56 -1.19 8.70 11.58
C ILE A 56 -1.49 9.07 13.04
N LEU A 57 -0.87 8.40 14.01
CA LEU A 57 -1.03 8.69 15.45
C LEU A 57 -0.53 10.09 15.83
N HIS A 58 0.46 10.63 15.12
CA HIS A 58 0.89 12.03 15.28
C HIS A 58 -0.06 13.05 14.64
N GLY A 59 -1.24 12.62 14.16
CA GLY A 59 -2.23 13.48 13.53
C GLY A 59 -1.85 13.92 12.11
N GLN A 60 -0.89 13.25 11.49
CA GLN A 60 -0.48 13.54 10.11
C GLN A 60 -1.28 12.69 9.12
N VAL A 61 -1.58 13.28 7.96
CA VAL A 61 -2.22 12.57 6.85
C VAL A 61 -1.16 12.32 5.78
N ILE A 62 -1.05 11.07 5.33
CA ILE A 62 -0.14 10.72 4.25
C ILE A 62 -0.86 10.99 2.93
N ARG A 63 -0.25 11.82 2.07
CA ARG A 63 -0.74 12.06 0.70
C ARG A 63 0.33 11.68 -0.30
N CYS A 64 -0.04 10.88 -1.29
CA CYS A 64 0.83 10.50 -2.39
C CYS A 64 0.14 10.82 -3.72
N HIS A 65 0.68 11.79 -4.46
CA HIS A 65 0.21 12.09 -5.81
C HIS A 65 0.68 10.99 -6.77
N ILE A 66 -0.26 10.32 -7.42
CA ILE A 66 0.04 9.24 -8.36
C ILE A 66 0.22 9.81 -9.77
N VAL A 67 -0.80 10.52 -10.26
CA VAL A 67 -0.82 11.09 -11.60
C VAL A 67 -1.85 12.23 -11.66
N GLU A 68 -1.55 13.26 -12.44
CA GLU A 68 -2.52 14.28 -12.80
C GLU A 68 -3.24 13.83 -14.08
N VAL A 69 -4.55 13.58 -13.97
CA VAL A 69 -5.34 13.01 -15.07
C VAL A 69 -5.72 14.09 -16.08
N ILE A 70 -6.02 15.28 -15.57
CA ILE A 70 -6.33 16.51 -16.31
C ILE A 70 -5.89 17.70 -15.45
N PRO A 71 -5.60 18.88 -16.05
CA PRO A 71 -5.13 20.04 -15.30
C PRO A 71 -6.08 20.39 -14.14
N GLY A 72 -5.58 20.33 -12.91
CA GLY A 72 -6.35 20.59 -11.70
C GLY A 72 -7.10 19.37 -11.12
N CYS A 73 -7.03 18.19 -11.75
CA CYS A 73 -7.58 16.94 -11.22
C CYS A 73 -6.48 15.89 -11.10
N SER A 74 -6.01 15.66 -9.87
CA SER A 74 -4.98 14.67 -9.57
C SER A 74 -5.55 13.47 -8.83
N LEU A 75 -5.08 12.29 -9.20
CA LEU A 75 -5.32 11.06 -8.46
C LEU A 75 -4.30 10.99 -7.32
N VAL A 76 -4.81 11.04 -6.09
CA VAL A 76 -4.00 11.08 -4.87
C VAL A 76 -4.40 9.93 -3.96
N PHE A 77 -3.42 9.14 -3.53
CA PHE A 77 -3.62 8.26 -2.38
C PHE A 77 -3.58 9.08 -1.11
N ARG A 78 -4.71 9.12 -0.41
CA ARG A 78 -4.82 9.66 0.94
C ARG A 78 -4.89 8.48 1.90
N VAL A 79 -3.99 8.45 2.87
CA VAL A 79 -4.02 7.48 3.97
C VAL A 79 -4.17 8.24 5.28
N ASP A 80 -5.25 7.95 5.99
CA ASP A 80 -5.58 8.39 7.33
C ASP A 80 -6.01 7.18 8.19
N GLY A 81 -6.39 7.42 9.45
CA GLY A 81 -6.73 6.33 10.39
C GLY A 81 -8.01 5.55 10.04
N PHE A 82 -8.84 6.04 9.12
CA PHE A 82 -10.13 5.43 8.75
C PHE A 82 -10.21 4.98 7.29
N SER A 83 -9.26 5.37 6.45
CA SER A 83 -9.20 5.07 5.01
C SER A 83 -8.62 3.70 4.69
#